data_AF-A0A2T5GYF0-F1
#
_entry.id   AF-A0A2T5GYF0-F1
#
_cell.length_a   1.000
_cell.length_b   1.000
_cell.length_c   1.000
_cell.angle_alpha   90.00
_cell.angle_beta   90.00
_cell.angle_gamma   90.00
#
_symmetry.space_group_name_H-M   'P 1'
#
loop_
_entity.id
_entity.type
_entity.pdbx_description
1 polymer ?
#
loop_
_entity_poly.entity_id
_entity_poly.type
_entity_poly.pdbx_seq_one_letter_code
_entity_poly.pdbx_strand_id
1 'polypeptide(L)'
;MNDNTLPTANAEAWRAQVQYHQDRAEQEKALARRSQSDAGRAAHLLLSENHLQLAASAELVADMPDAEPPKSSSLQHTGWLMRESYGDAT
;
A
#
# COMPACT_ATOMS: atom_id res chain seq x y z
N MET A 1 37.91 2.11 3.53
CA MET A 1 37.69 0.77 4.10
C MET A 1 36.41 0.81 4.89
N ASN A 2 35.39 0.21 4.28
CA ASN A 2 34.08 -0.26 4.76
C ASN A 2 33.07 0.76 5.29
N ASP A 3 32.23 1.17 4.33
CA ASP A 3 30.78 1.35 4.47
C ASP A 3 30.17 0.44 5.54
N ASN A 4 29.79 1.04 6.67
CA ASN A 4 28.75 0.49 7.53
C ASN A 4 27.47 1.30 7.24
N THR A 5 26.88 1.07 6.06
CA THR A 5 25.52 1.51 5.73
C THR A 5 24.54 0.67 6.55
N LEU A 6 24.48 0.93 7.86
CA LEU A 6 23.33 0.51 8.66
C LEU A 6 22.10 1.15 8.01
N PRO A 7 21.02 0.38 7.74
CA PRO A 7 19.80 0.97 7.22
C PRO A 7 19.35 2.06 8.19
N THR A 8 19.06 3.24 7.65
CA THR A 8 18.54 4.34 8.46
C THR A 8 17.17 3.94 9.01
N ALA A 9 16.76 4.49 10.15
CA ALA A 9 15.41 4.27 10.69
C ALA A 9 14.30 4.58 9.66
N ASN A 10 14.57 5.49 8.71
CA ASN A 10 13.67 5.80 7.61
C ASN A 10 13.63 4.67 6.56
N ALA A 11 14.77 4.08 6.19
CA ALA A 11 14.79 2.93 5.29
C ALA A 11 14.04 1.72 5.88
N GLU A 12 14.17 1.47 7.19
CA GLU A 12 13.39 0.44 7.88
C GLU A 12 11.90 0.76 7.90
N ALA A 13 11.53 2.02 8.15
CA ALA A 13 10.13 2.46 8.10
C ALA A 13 9.52 2.30 6.70
N TRP A 14 10.27 2.59 5.63
CA TRP A 14 9.82 2.37 4.26
C TRP A 14 9.68 0.88 3.93
N ARG A 15 10.62 0.03 4.36
CA ARG A 15 10.47 -1.44 4.20
C ARG A 15 9.26 -1.98 4.95
N ALA A 16 8.94 -1.43 6.12
CA ALA A 16 7.71 -1.78 6.83
C ALA A 16 6.45 -1.36 6.05
N GLN A 17 6.48 -0.22 5.33
CA GLN A 17 5.39 0.18 4.43
C GLN A 17 5.27 -0.76 3.22
N VAL A 18 6.39 -1.22 2.65
CA VAL A 18 6.38 -2.24 1.58
C VAL A 18 5.63 -3.48 2.05
N GLN A 19 6.02 -4.03 3.21
CA GLN A 19 5.36 -5.22 3.76
C GLN A 19 3.88 -4.98 4.05
N TYR A 20 3.54 -3.86 4.68
CA TYR A 20 2.16 -3.49 4.96
C TYR A 20 1.29 -3.50 3.69
N HIS A 21 1.78 -2.89 2.61
CA HIS A 21 1.04 -2.82 1.36
C HIS A 21 0.96 -4.18 0.65
N GLN A 22 1.98 -5.02 0.74
CA GLN A 22 1.93 -6.40 0.23
C GLN A 22 0.87 -7.23 0.99
N ASP A 23 0.86 -7.18 2.32
CA ASP A 23 -0.12 -7.89 3.15
C ASP A 23 -1.56 -7.44 2.84
N ARG A 24 -1.76 -6.12 2.68
CA ARG A 24 -3.06 -5.56 2.28
C ARG A 24 -3.48 -6.02 0.90
N ALA A 25 -2.57 -6.06 -0.07
CA ALA A 25 -2.86 -6.57 -1.41
C ALA A 25 -3.31 -8.04 -1.38
N GLU A 26 -2.69 -8.88 -0.55
CA GLU A 26 -3.10 -10.27 -0.35
C GLU A 26 -4.48 -10.39 0.31
N GLN A 27 -4.74 -9.57 1.32
CA GLN A 27 -6.05 -9.51 1.97
C GLN A 27 -7.16 -9.13 0.98
N GLU A 28 -6.95 -8.10 0.16
CA GLU A 28 -7.92 -7.69 -0.86
C GLU A 28 -8.13 -8.79 -1.91
N LYS A 29 -7.09 -9.51 -2.33
CA LYS A 29 -7.25 -10.71 -3.20
C LYS A 29 -8.10 -11.78 -2.54
N ALA A 30 -7.94 -12.02 -1.25
CA ALA A 30 -8.76 -12.99 -0.51
C ALA A 30 -10.23 -12.55 -0.43
N LEU A 31 -10.49 -11.25 -0.25
CA LEU A 31 -11.84 -10.67 -0.27
C LEU A 31 -12.46 -10.75 -1.67
N ALA A 32 -11.70 -10.46 -2.73
CA ALA A 32 -12.16 -10.61 -4.11
C ALA A 32 -12.65 -12.05 -4.40
N ARG A 33 -11.90 -13.06 -3.94
CA ARG A 33 -12.28 -14.49 -4.08
C ARG A 33 -13.57 -14.84 -3.35
N ARG A 34 -13.87 -14.16 -2.24
CA ARG A 34 -15.07 -14.39 -1.42
C ARG A 34 -16.26 -13.53 -1.83
N SER A 35 -16.06 -12.57 -2.73
CA SER A 35 -17.11 -11.64 -3.14
C SER A 35 -18.20 -12.35 -3.94
N GLN A 36 -19.45 -12.07 -3.57
CA GLN A 36 -20.66 -12.64 -4.19
C GLN A 36 -21.16 -11.81 -5.39
N SER A 37 -20.56 -10.66 -5.66
CA SER A 37 -20.90 -9.81 -6.81
C SER A 37 -19.67 -9.53 -7.67
N ASP A 38 -19.87 -9.41 -8.98
CA ASP A 38 -18.78 -9.09 -9.90
C ASP A 38 -18.24 -7.68 -9.64
N ALA A 39 -19.12 -6.73 -9.30
CA ALA A 39 -18.71 -5.37 -8.91
C ALA A 39 -17.83 -5.37 -7.65
N GLY A 40 -18.21 -6.13 -6.61
CA GLY A 40 -17.41 -6.24 -5.39
C GLY A 40 -16.08 -6.93 -5.64
N ARG A 41 -16.06 -7.99 -6.47
CA ARG A 41 -14.83 -8.66 -6.87
C ARG A 41 -13.88 -7.69 -7.59
N ALA A 42 -14.40 -6.93 -8.56
CA ALA A 42 -13.61 -5.96 -9.32
C ALA A 42 -13.03 -4.86 -8.41
N ALA A 43 -13.82 -4.33 -7.47
CA ALA A 43 -13.35 -3.33 -6.52
C ALA A 43 -12.19 -3.84 -5.65
N HIS A 44 -12.30 -5.05 -5.11
CA HIS A 44 -11.21 -5.65 -4.31
C HIS A 44 -9.95 -5.93 -5.15
N LEU A 45 -10.09 -6.32 -6.42
CA LEU A 45 -8.94 -6.48 -7.31
C LEU A 45 -8.24 -5.14 -7.57
N LEU A 46 -9.01 -4.08 -7.84
CA LEU A 46 -8.47 -2.73 -8.02
C LEU A 46 -7.71 -2.23 -6.77
N LEU A 47 -8.28 -2.47 -5.58
CA LEU A 47 -7.62 -2.11 -4.31
C LEU A 47 -6.32 -2.91 -4.10
N SER A 48 -6.31 -4.18 -4.48
CA SER A 48 -5.10 -5.00 -4.42
C SER A 48 -4.00 -4.45 -5.34
N GLU A 49 -4.35 -4.07 -6.58
CA GLU A 49 -3.41 -3.48 -7.53
C GLU A 49 -2.85 -2.15 -7.04
N ASN A 50 -3.71 -1.28 -6.47
CA ASN A 50 -3.28 -0.03 -5.87
C ASN A 50 -2.26 -0.27 -4.74
N HIS A 51 -2.54 -1.21 -3.84
CA HIS A 51 -1.59 -1.56 -2.78
C HIS A 51 -0.25 -2.06 -3.34
N LEU A 52 -0.24 -2.86 -4.41
CA LEU A 52 1.01 -3.29 -5.05
C LEU A 52 1.80 -2.12 -5.66
N GLN A 53 1.12 -1.13 -6.25
CA GLN A 53 1.77 0.09 -6.75
C GLN A 53 2.37 0.93 -5.62
N LEU A 54 1.68 1.03 -4.48
CA LEU A 54 2.18 1.71 -3.29
C LEU A 54 3.38 0.98 -2.68
N ALA A 55 3.36 -0.36 -2.65
CA ALA A 55 4.50 -1.17 -2.21
C ALA A 55 5.73 -0.94 -3.09
N ALA A 56 5.57 -0.99 -4.42
CA ALA A 56 6.66 -0.72 -5.35
C ALA A 56 7.22 0.71 -5.20
N SER A 57 6.35 1.69 -4.95
CA SER A 57 6.78 3.07 -4.69
C SER A 57 7.56 3.19 -3.38
N ALA A 58 7.11 2.52 -2.32
CA ALA A 58 7.80 2.47 -1.04
C ALA A 58 9.17 1.76 -1.14
N GLU A 59 9.28 0.72 -1.96
CA GLU A 59 10.53 0.00 -2.21
C GLU A 59 11.57 0.91 -2.87
N LEU A 60 11.16 1.67 -3.90
CA LEU A 60 12.03 2.66 -4.56
C LEU A 60 12.56 3.72 -3.59
N VAL A 61 11.73 4.17 -2.64
CA VAL A 61 12.14 5.18 -1.63
C VAL A 61 13.02 4.57 -0.54
N ALA A 62 12.82 3.30 -0.17
CA ALA A 62 13.62 2.61 0.84
C ALA A 62 15.11 2.54 0.48
N ASP A 63 15.42 2.54 -0.80
CA ASP A 63 16.79 2.50 -1.33
C ASP A 63 17.40 3.90 -1.55
N MET A 64 16.65 4.98 -1.30
CA MET A 64 17.17 6.34 -1.39
C MET A 64 18.00 6.72 -0.15
N PRO A 65 19.21 7.30 -0.33
CA PRO A 65 20.13 7.59 0.78
C PRO A 65 19.61 8.64 1.78
N ASP A 66 18.70 9.52 1.36
CA ASP A 66 18.14 10.62 2.19
C ASP A 66 16.60 10.59 2.22
N ALA A 67 16.01 9.40 2.27
CA ALA A 67 14.55 9.25 2.31
C ALA A 67 13.94 9.97 3.53
N GLU A 68 12.99 10.88 3.29
CA GLU A 68 12.11 11.39 4.34
C GLU A 68 11.28 10.25 4.96
N PRO A 69 10.86 10.34 6.24
CA PRO A 69 10.03 9.30 6.84
C PRO A 69 8.68 9.17 6.09
N PRO A 70 8.14 7.95 5.96
CA PRO A 70 6.84 7.76 5.33
C PRO A 70 5.77 8.52 6.10
N LYS A 71 5.02 9.37 5.39
CA LYS A 71 3.85 10.04 5.97
C LYS A 71 2.72 9.01 6.04
N SER A 72 2.13 8.85 7.22
CA SER A 72 0.98 7.96 7.43
C SER A 72 -0.22 8.46 6.63
N SER A 73 -0.32 8.01 5.38
CA SER A 73 -1.42 8.35 4.46
C SER A 73 -2.52 7.30 4.47
N SER A 74 -2.32 6.15 5.15
CA SER A 74 -3.19 4.97 4.99
C SER A 74 -4.63 5.22 5.43
N LEU A 75 -4.87 6.03 6.46
CA LEU A 75 -6.23 6.36 6.91
C LEU A 75 -6.92 7.40 6.03
N GLN A 76 -6.19 8.39 5.51
CA GLN A 76 -6.79 9.46 4.70
C GLN A 76 -7.03 9.02 3.25
N HIS A 77 -6.08 8.28 2.66
CA HIS A 77 -6.17 7.85 1.27
C HIS A 77 -7.17 6.69 1.08
N THR A 78 -7.15 5.68 1.97
CA THR A 78 -8.15 4.60 1.94
C THR A 78 -9.56 5.13 2.23
N GLY A 79 -9.68 6.07 3.17
CA GLY A 79 -10.96 6.74 3.48
C GLY A 79 -11.46 7.68 2.38
N TRP A 80 -10.60 8.08 1.43
CA TRP A 80 -10.98 8.80 0.22
C TRP A 80 -11.40 7.84 -0.89
N LEU A 81 -10.60 6.79 -1.17
CA LEU A 81 -10.92 5.77 -2.18
C LEU A 81 -12.21 5.01 -1.88
N MET A 82 -12.50 4.68 -0.61
CA MET A 82 -13.79 4.10 -0.23
C MET A 82 -14.95 5.08 -0.45
N ARG A 83 -14.74 6.39 -0.19
CA ARG A 83 -15.77 7.40 -0.41
C ARG A 83 -16.06 7.59 -1.89
N GLU A 84 -15.07 7.51 -2.77
CA GLU A 84 -15.32 7.50 -4.23
C GLU A 84 -15.97 6.20 -4.69
N SER A 85 -15.52 5.05 -4.16
CA SER A 85 -16.02 3.73 -4.62
C SER A 85 -17.45 3.42 -4.14
N TYR A 86 -17.88 4.00 -3.02
CA TYR A 86 -19.25 3.87 -2.47
C TYR A 86 -20.10 5.14 -2.62
N GLY A 87 -19.51 6.25 -3.06
CA GLY A 87 -20.16 7.55 -3.21
C GLY A 87 -20.54 7.83 -4.65
N ASP A 88 -21.39 6.97 -5.22
CA ASP A 88 -22.29 7.35 -6.32
C ASP A 88 -23.63 6.62 -6.11
N ALA A 89 -24.23 6.90 -4.95
CA ALA A 89 -25.63 6.62 -4.65
C ALA A 89 -26.14 7.75 -3.71
N THR A 90 -26.51 8.86 -4.36
CA THR A 90 -27.28 10.03 -3.89
C THR A 90 -26.68 10.96 -2.85
#